data_AF-A0A939V3I9-F1
#
_entry.id   AF-A0A939V3I9-F1
#
_cell.length_a   1.000
_cell.length_b   1.000
_cell.length_c   1.000
_cell.angle_alpha   90.00
_cell.angle_beta   90.00
_cell.angle_gamma   90.00
#
_symmetry.space_group_name_H-M   'P 1'
#
loop_
_entity.id
_entity.type
_entity.pdbx_description
1 polymer ?
#
loop_
_entity_poly.entity_id
_entity_poly.type
_entity_poly.pdbx_seq_one_letter_code
_entity_poly.pdbx_strand_id
1 'polypeptide(L)'
;MGCYFGALGRLKIVPEPTRELVKEYLLFSAYSCPDRFNVDEVFSNPWFFDKDNMLASMIGKFCEPEIWYEHLKENFFEKRGYQLIGDPQFVAEGDDIDIWELGNSRVFEWYGLKKHFEELYLKEE
;
A
#
# COMPACT_ATOMS: atom_id res chain seq x y z
N MET A 1 -12.84 9.64 18.06
CA MET A 1 -13.07 8.43 17.26
C MET A 1 -12.74 8.79 15.83
N GLY A 2 -11.70 8.16 15.27
CA GLY A 2 -11.37 8.31 13.84
C GLY A 2 -12.04 7.17 13.09
N CYS A 3 -12.60 7.45 11.91
CA CYS A 3 -13.17 6.41 11.05
C CYS A 3 -12.00 5.70 10.37
N TYR A 4 -11.85 4.39 10.54
CA TYR A 4 -10.80 3.61 9.86
C TYR A 4 -11.32 3.08 8.52
N PHE A 5 -10.42 3.00 7.53
CA PHE A 5 -10.71 2.45 6.22
C PHE A 5 -9.67 1.41 5.83
N GLY A 6 -10.05 0.44 5.00
CA GLY A 6 -9.13 -0.56 4.43
C GLY A 6 -9.59 -1.00 3.04
N ALA A 7 -8.66 -1.56 2.25
CA ALA A 7 -8.97 -2.16 0.96
C ALA A 7 -9.09 -3.69 1.09
N LEU A 8 -10.23 -4.27 0.71
CA LEU A 8 -10.49 -5.71 0.83
C LEU A 8 -9.70 -6.56 -0.17
N GLY A 9 -9.28 -5.96 -1.28
CA GLY A 9 -8.63 -6.65 -2.40
C GLY A 9 -7.10 -6.72 -2.30
N ARG A 10 -6.54 -7.43 -3.28
CA ARG A 10 -5.13 -7.34 -3.66
C ARG A 10 -5.09 -6.95 -5.12
N LEU A 11 -4.27 -5.97 -5.46
CA LEU A 11 -4.17 -5.47 -6.82
C LEU A 11 -3.05 -6.18 -7.55
N LYS A 12 -3.36 -6.77 -8.70
CA LYS A 12 -2.34 -7.34 -9.57
C LYS A 12 -1.64 -6.22 -10.33
N ILE A 13 -0.33 -6.24 -10.35
CA ILE A 13 0.48 -5.30 -11.13
C ILE A 13 0.83 -5.94 -12.47
N VAL A 14 0.61 -5.22 -13.57
CA VAL A 14 0.88 -5.68 -14.94
C VAL A 14 1.70 -4.64 -15.70
N PRO A 15 2.87 -5.00 -16.28
CA PRO A 15 3.52 -6.31 -16.24
C PRO A 15 3.93 -6.73 -14.82
N GLU A 16 4.35 -7.99 -14.67
CA GLU A 16 4.78 -8.51 -13.37
C GLU A 16 5.90 -7.63 -12.77
N PRO A 17 5.82 -7.26 -11.48
CA PRO A 17 6.80 -6.39 -10.83
C PRO A 17 8.22 -6.94 -10.92
N THR A 18 9.15 -6.14 -11.43
CA THR A 18 10.57 -6.46 -11.37
C THR A 18 11.15 -6.16 -9.99
N ARG A 19 12.34 -6.71 -9.70
CA ARG A 19 13.09 -6.40 -8.49
C ARG A 19 13.36 -4.90 -8.34
N GLU A 20 13.67 -4.25 -9.46
CA GLU A 20 13.93 -2.82 -9.53
C GLU A 20 12.67 -2.00 -9.20
N LEU A 21 11.50 -2.38 -9.73
CA LEU A 21 10.24 -1.70 -9.43
C LEU A 21 9.92 -1.77 -7.92
N VAL A 22 10.06 -2.94 -7.31
CA VAL A 22 9.80 -3.12 -5.88
C VAL A 22 10.78 -2.28 -5.05
N LYS A 23 12.06 -2.24 -5.42
CA LYS A 23 13.05 -1.38 -4.76
C LYS A 23 12.69 0.11 -4.89
N GLU A 24 12.35 0.57 -6.09
CA GLU A 24 11.92 1.95 -6.32
C GLU A 24 10.66 2.31 -5.55
N TYR A 25 9.72 1.37 -5.41
CA TYR A 25 8.50 1.57 -4.63
C TYR A 25 8.80 1.79 -3.16
N LEU A 26 9.69 0.99 -2.58
CA LEU A 26 10.10 1.12 -1.18
C LEU A 26 10.73 2.50 -0.93
N LEU A 27 11.59 2.97 -1.86
CA LEU A 27 12.18 4.29 -1.80
C LEU A 27 11.13 5.40 -1.97
N PHE A 28 10.26 5.28 -2.99
CA PHE A 28 9.20 6.25 -3.24
C PHE A 28 8.28 6.40 -2.01
N SER A 29 7.88 5.28 -1.41
CA SER A 29 6.98 5.25 -0.25
C SER A 29 7.61 5.82 1.02
N ALA A 30 8.94 5.82 1.13
CA ALA A 30 9.65 6.38 2.28
C ALA A 30 9.79 7.91 2.23
N TYR A 31 9.83 8.50 1.03
CA TYR A 31 10.11 9.92 0.84
C TYR A 31 8.97 10.73 0.20
N SER A 32 8.04 10.06 -0.49
CA SER A 32 6.87 10.71 -1.07
C SER A 32 5.75 10.77 -0.03
N CYS A 33 5.07 11.90 0.06
CA CYS A 33 3.81 12.03 0.78
C CYS A 33 2.83 12.71 -0.18
N PRO A 34 1.60 12.18 -0.38
CA PRO A 34 0.60 12.85 -1.20
C PRO A 34 0.35 14.28 -0.69
N ASP A 35 0.33 15.27 -1.58
CA ASP A 35 0.17 16.69 -1.21
C ASP A 35 -1.09 16.95 -0.38
N ARG A 36 -2.13 16.11 -0.56
CA ARG A 36 -3.38 16.15 0.20
C ARG A 36 -3.22 15.88 1.71
N PHE A 37 -2.10 15.31 2.16
CA PHE A 37 -1.77 15.15 3.58
C PHE A 37 -0.88 16.25 4.16
N ASN A 38 -0.33 17.13 3.32
CA ASN A 38 0.80 17.99 3.68
C ASN A 38 0.41 19.24 4.49
N VAL A 39 -0.73 19.21 5.18
CA VAL A 39 -1.26 20.37 5.91
C VAL A 39 -0.91 20.29 7.40
N ASP A 40 -0.93 19.10 8.04
CA ASP A 40 -0.72 18.99 9.50
C ASP A 40 -0.06 17.68 10.00
N GLU A 41 -0.19 16.54 9.30
CA GLU A 41 0.30 15.23 9.79
C GLU A 41 0.80 14.34 8.63
N VAL A 42 2.03 13.82 8.74
CA VAL A 42 2.63 12.93 7.72
C VAL A 42 2.27 11.49 8.05
N PHE A 43 1.33 10.91 7.31
CA PHE A 43 0.95 9.50 7.44
C PHE A 43 1.83 8.61 6.57
N SER A 44 2.20 7.44 7.10
CA SER A 44 2.94 6.43 6.34
C SER A 44 2.07 5.80 5.25
N ASN A 45 2.69 5.37 4.15
CA ASN A 45 2.00 4.63 3.11
C ASN A 45 1.40 3.32 3.68
N PRO A 46 0.06 3.12 3.63
CA PRO A 46 -0.55 1.89 4.10
C PRO A 46 -0.41 0.72 3.12
N TRP A 47 0.04 0.96 1.89
CA TRP A 47 0.17 -0.05 0.85
C TRP A 47 1.51 -0.76 0.87
N PHE A 48 1.53 -2.05 0.55
CA PHE A 48 2.72 -2.88 0.49
C PHE A 48 2.59 -4.01 -0.53
N PHE A 49 3.73 -4.55 -0.96
CA PHE A 49 3.78 -5.77 -1.75
C PHE A 49 3.64 -6.98 -0.84
N ASP A 50 2.72 -7.89 -1.17
CA ASP A 50 2.65 -9.19 -0.52
C ASP A 50 3.65 -10.20 -1.12
N LYS A 51 3.63 -11.42 -0.60
CA LYS A 51 4.53 -12.51 -1.03
C LYS A 51 4.36 -12.91 -2.50
N ASP A 52 3.22 -12.60 -3.10
CA ASP A 52 2.85 -12.97 -4.47
C ASP A 52 3.02 -11.75 -5.42
N ASN A 53 3.77 -10.72 -4.97
CA ASN A 53 3.98 -9.45 -5.67
C ASN A 53 2.68 -8.71 -6.02
N MET A 54 1.61 -8.92 -5.24
CA MET A 54 0.39 -8.13 -5.35
C MET A 54 0.44 -6.94 -4.40
N LEU A 55 -0.25 -5.86 -4.76
CA LEU A 55 -0.37 -4.69 -3.90
C LEU A 55 -1.53 -4.88 -2.92
N ALA A 56 -1.23 -4.85 -1.62
CA ALA A 56 -2.18 -4.94 -0.53
C ALA A 56 -2.16 -3.64 0.30
N SER A 57 -3.23 -3.39 1.06
CA SER A 57 -3.32 -2.24 1.94
C SER A 57 -3.56 -2.67 3.39
N MET A 58 -2.85 -2.05 4.33
CA MET A 58 -3.23 -2.00 5.73
C MET A 58 -4.43 -1.06 5.92
N ILE A 59 -5.04 -1.09 7.10
CA ILE A 59 -6.05 -0.08 7.44
C ILE A 59 -5.36 1.26 7.73
N GLY A 60 -6.02 2.36 7.35
CA GLY A 60 -5.59 3.73 7.62
C GLY A 60 -6.73 4.54 8.24
N LYS A 61 -6.42 5.73 8.77
CA LYS A 61 -7.47 6.63 9.27
C LYS A 61 -8.09 7.40 8.10
N PHE A 62 -9.38 7.64 8.19
CA PHE A 62 -10.16 8.36 7.19
C PHE A 62 -9.88 7.82 5.78
N CYS A 63 -9.83 8.68 4.77
CA CYS A 63 -9.55 8.29 3.39
C CYS A 63 -8.05 7.99 3.12
N GLU A 64 -7.24 7.67 4.14
CA GLU A 64 -5.80 7.47 3.97
C GLU A 64 -5.43 6.44 2.89
N PRO A 65 -5.99 5.21 2.92
CA PRO A 65 -5.68 4.20 1.91
C PRO A 65 -6.09 4.61 0.50
N GLU A 66 -7.20 5.33 0.36
CA GLU A 66 -7.71 5.79 -0.94
C GLU A 66 -6.82 6.88 -1.54
N ILE A 67 -6.43 7.88 -0.76
CA ILE A 67 -5.54 8.94 -1.22
C ILE A 67 -4.19 8.36 -1.65
N TRP A 68 -3.65 7.43 -0.86
CA TRP A 68 -2.40 6.76 -1.22
C TRP A 68 -2.53 5.88 -2.46
N TYR A 69 -3.66 5.20 -2.65
CA TYR A 69 -3.91 4.42 -3.86
C TYR A 69 -3.84 5.28 -5.11
N GLU A 70 -4.58 6.39 -5.14
CA GLU A 70 -4.58 7.30 -6.29
C GLU A 70 -3.18 7.89 -6.53
N HIS A 71 -2.48 8.29 -5.46
CA HIS A 71 -1.12 8.81 -5.59
C HIS A 71 -0.14 7.78 -6.13
N LEU A 72 -0.18 6.55 -5.66
CA LEU A 72 0.68 5.47 -6.16
C LEU A 72 0.35 5.12 -7.61
N LYS A 73 -0.92 5.05 -7.96
CA LYS A 73 -1.38 4.79 -9.32
C LYS A 73 -0.84 5.85 -10.28
N GLU A 74 -1.14 7.12 -10.03
CA GLU A 74 -0.80 8.22 -10.93
C GLU A 74 0.69 8.58 -10.93
N ASN A 75 1.34 8.56 -9.76
CA ASN A 75 2.70 9.10 -9.60
C ASN A 75 3.79 8.04 -9.56
N PHE A 76 3.44 6.78 -9.33
CA PHE A 76 4.40 5.69 -9.28
C PHE A 76 4.22 4.69 -10.43
N PHE A 77 3.09 3.99 -10.48
CA PHE A 77 2.88 2.85 -11.37
C PHE A 77 2.63 3.25 -12.83
N GLU A 78 1.64 4.11 -13.10
CA GLU A 78 1.26 4.45 -14.49
C GLU A 78 2.39 5.19 -15.22
N LYS A 79 3.12 6.07 -14.53
CA LYS A 79 4.32 6.75 -15.06
C LYS A 79 5.43 5.80 -15.50
N ARG A 80 5.44 4.57 -14.96
CA ARG A 80 6.41 3.52 -15.26
C ARG A 80 5.84 2.46 -16.20
N GLY A 81 4.64 2.66 -16.74
CA GLY A 81 3.99 1.73 -17.66
C GLY A 81 3.34 0.51 -16.99
N TYR A 82 3.09 0.58 -15.68
CA TYR A 82 2.41 -0.47 -14.93
C TYR A 82 0.94 -0.15 -14.71
N GLN A 83 0.11 -1.18 -14.79
CA GLN A 83 -1.33 -1.13 -14.51
C GLN A 83 -1.63 -1.87 -13.21
N LEU A 84 -2.55 -1.31 -12.42
CA LEU A 84 -3.14 -1.96 -11.25
C LEU A 84 -4.48 -2.58 -11.65
N ILE A 85 -4.60 -3.91 -11.52
CA ILE A 85 -5.80 -4.67 -11.90
C ILE A 85 -6.50 -5.17 -10.64
N GLY A 86 -7.83 -4.95 -10.58
CA GLY A 86 -8.70 -5.46 -9.52
C GLY A 86 -9.16 -4.39 -8.53
N ASP A 87 -9.54 -3.20 -9.03
CA ASP A 87 -9.95 -1.99 -8.29
C ASP A 87 -10.26 -2.20 -6.81
N PRO A 88 -9.56 -1.51 -5.90
CA PRO A 88 -9.71 -1.76 -4.48
C PRO A 88 -11.11 -1.37 -4.00
N GLN A 89 -11.80 -2.32 -3.38
CA GLN A 89 -13.01 -2.03 -2.63
C GLN A 89 -12.62 -1.50 -1.25
N PHE A 90 -12.81 -0.20 -1.05
CA PHE A 90 -12.61 0.45 0.24
C PHE A 90 -13.80 0.21 1.15
N VAL A 91 -13.53 -0.17 2.39
CA VAL A 91 -14.52 -0.36 3.45
C VAL A 91 -14.15 0.41 4.69
N ALA A 92 -15.15 0.84 5.43
CA ALA A 92 -15.03 1.67 6.62
C ALA A 92 -15.41 0.93 7.90
N GLU A 93 -14.99 1.48 9.03
CA GLU A 93 -15.48 1.07 10.34
C GLU A 93 -17.01 1.25 10.44
N GLY A 94 -17.73 0.14 10.61
CA GLY A 94 -19.20 0.12 10.66
C GLY A 94 -19.87 -0.56 9.46
N ASP A 95 -19.11 -0.91 8.41
CA ASP A 95 -19.60 -1.80 7.35
C ASP A 95 -19.76 -3.24 7.86
N ASP A 96 -20.44 -4.11 7.09
CA ASP A 96 -20.68 -5.54 7.40
C ASP A 96 -19.39 -6.40 7.43
N ILE A 97 -18.21 -5.78 7.53
CA ILE A 97 -16.91 -6.43 7.52
C ILE A 97 -16.12 -6.01 8.75
N ASP A 98 -15.47 -6.99 9.39
CA ASP A 98 -14.53 -6.72 10.47
C ASP A 98 -13.22 -6.15 9.92
N ILE A 99 -13.19 -4.82 9.80
CA ILE A 99 -12.01 -4.05 9.39
C ILE A 99 -10.83 -4.24 10.36
N TRP A 100 -11.08 -4.51 11.64
CA TRP A 100 -10.01 -4.71 12.62
C TRP A 100 -9.34 -6.06 12.44
N GLU A 101 -10.11 -7.12 12.18
CA GLU A 101 -9.59 -8.43 11.79
C GLU A 101 -8.78 -8.33 10.49
N LEU A 102 -9.33 -7.64 9.48
CA LEU A 102 -8.62 -7.38 8.23
C LEU A 102 -7.29 -6.66 8.48
N GLY A 103 -7.32 -5.53 9.20
CA GLY A 103 -6.13 -4.73 9.51
C GLY A 103 -5.06 -5.53 10.25
N ASN A 104 -5.46 -6.29 11.27
CA ASN A 104 -4.54 -7.16 12.00
C ASN A 104 -3.90 -8.20 11.08
N SER A 105 -4.67 -8.86 10.21
CA SER A 105 -4.12 -9.84 9.26
C SER A 105 -3.08 -9.22 8.32
N ARG A 106 -3.34 -8.00 7.81
CA ARG A 106 -2.44 -7.25 6.92
C ARG A 106 -1.18 -6.78 7.62
N VAL A 107 -1.30 -6.36 8.88
CA VAL A 107 -0.16 -5.99 9.72
C VAL A 107 0.74 -7.21 9.97
N PHE A 108 0.17 -8.37 10.31
CA PHE A 108 0.94 -9.61 10.48
C PHE A 108 1.66 -10.02 9.18
N GLU A 109 0.98 -9.95 8.05
CA GLU A 109 1.55 -10.20 6.72
C GLU A 109 2.73 -9.24 6.44
N TRP A 110 2.52 -7.94 6.63
CA TRP A 110 3.54 -6.92 6.43
C TRP A 110 4.76 -7.12 7.34
N TYR A 111 4.58 -7.31 8.64
CA TYR A 111 5.72 -7.53 9.56
C TYR A 111 6.49 -8.81 9.24
N GLY A 112 5.81 -9.87 8.78
CA GLY A 112 6.46 -11.09 8.33
C GLY A 112 7.31 -10.90 7.08
N LEU A 113 6.90 -10.01 6.17
CA LEU A 113 7.57 -9.77 4.89
C LEU A 113 8.58 -8.62 4.94
N LYS A 114 8.35 -7.60 5.76
CA LYS A 114 9.13 -6.35 5.79
C LYS A 114 10.62 -6.61 5.89
N LYS A 115 11.04 -7.43 6.85
CA LYS A 115 12.46 -7.75 7.03
C LYS A 115 13.05 -8.47 5.82
N HIS A 116 12.29 -9.39 5.24
CA HIS A 116 12.71 -10.13 4.04
C HIS A 116 12.84 -9.21 2.82
N PHE A 117 11.88 -8.30 2.63
CA PHE A 117 11.92 -7.32 1.54
C PHE A 117 13.06 -6.32 1.71
N GLU A 118 13.28 -5.79 2.90
CA GLU A 118 14.42 -4.90 3.17
C GLU A 118 15.75 -5.62 2.89
N GLU A 119 15.88 -6.89 3.28
CA GLU A 119 17.09 -7.69 3.00
C GLU A 119 17.26 -8.03 1.51
N LEU A 120 16.19 -8.32 0.78
CA LEU A 120 16.27 -8.67 -0.63
C LEU A 120 16.44 -7.46 -1.56
N TYR A 121 15.85 -6.30 -1.22
CA TYR A 121 15.75 -5.17 -2.14
C TYR A 121 16.60 -3.97 -1.72
N LEU A 122 16.92 -3.81 -0.42
CA LEU A 122 17.63 -2.63 0.10
C LEU A 122 19.04 -2.91 0.63
N LYS A 123 19.42 -4.15 0.94
CA LYS A 123 20.84 -4.47 1.17
C LYS A 123 21.57 -4.51 -0.17
N GLU A 124 22.50 -3.58 -0.34
CA GLU A 124 23.45 -3.58 -1.46
C GLU A 124 24.38 -4.80 -1.36
N GLU A 125 24.68 -5.41 -2.53
CA GLU A 125 25.92 -6.17 -2.72
C GLU A 125 27.11 -5.20 -2.84
#